data_AF-A0A355Q241-F1
#
_entry.id   AF-A0A355Q241-F1
#
_cell.length_a   1.000
_cell.length_b   1.000
_cell.length_c   1.000
_cell.angle_alpha   90.00
_cell.angle_beta   90.00
_cell.angle_gamma   90.00
#
_symmetry.space_group_name_H-M   'P 1'
#
loop_
_entity.id
_entity.type
_entity.pdbx_description
1 polymer ?
#
loop_
_entity_poly.entity_id
_entity_poly.type
_entity_poly.pdbx_seq_one_letter_code
_entity_poly.pdbx_strand_id
1 'polypeptide(L)'
;MIMKKRSLLLGLSLMTAVSPVSLLAGPGHDEHSEGFFTRIKNAVFESYGEQLPFGRVGKSSEASKKVAIELNDQFRFSPEVIPVAVGETLQLDFKNTGQMRHEWVIGTPFEISEHLELMRRFP
;
A
#
# COMPACT_ATOMS: atom_id res chain seq x y z
N MET A 1 -28.12 20.52 38.43
CA MET A 1 -27.96 19.30 39.26
C MET A 1 -29.24 18.46 39.05
N ILE A 2 -29.24 17.37 38.26
CA ILE A 2 -29.03 15.97 38.72
C ILE A 2 -30.21 15.56 39.64
N MET A 3 -31.05 14.53 39.41
CA MET A 3 -30.87 13.25 38.74
C MET A 3 -32.22 12.54 38.49
N LYS A 4 -32.19 11.63 37.48
CA LYS A 4 -33.12 10.52 37.20
C LYS A 4 -33.54 9.71 38.43
N LYS A 5 -34.71 9.07 38.34
CA LYS A 5 -34.98 7.70 38.84
C LYS A 5 -36.34 7.23 38.36
N ARG A 6 -36.41 6.08 37.65
CA ARG A 6 -37.48 5.08 37.81
C ARG A 6 -36.94 3.68 37.46
N SER A 7 -36.90 2.83 38.49
CA SER A 7 -36.76 1.38 38.42
C SER A 7 -38.07 0.70 38.03
N LEU A 8 -37.97 -0.50 37.45
CA LEU A 8 -38.97 -1.61 37.45
C LEU A 8 -38.36 -2.74 36.58
N LEU A 9 -38.49 -4.06 36.74
CA LEU A 9 -38.93 -5.01 37.77
C LEU A 9 -38.52 -6.41 37.22
N LEU A 10 -38.00 -7.26 38.10
CA LEU A 10 -38.18 -8.72 38.28
C LEU A 10 -38.56 -9.66 37.10
N GLY A 11 -37.85 -10.80 37.00
CA GLY A 11 -38.35 -12.01 36.33
C GLY A 11 -37.37 -13.19 36.34
N LEU A 12 -37.52 -14.10 37.31
CA LEU A 12 -36.83 -15.39 37.42
C LEU A 12 -37.67 -16.47 36.70
N SER A 13 -37.08 -17.27 35.80
CA SER A 13 -37.62 -18.58 35.41
C SER A 13 -36.51 -19.51 34.88
N LEU A 14 -36.72 -20.79 35.10
CA LEU A 14 -35.77 -21.89 35.23
C LEU A 14 -35.97 -22.93 34.09
N MET A 15 -34.93 -23.73 33.83
CA MET A 15 -34.89 -25.01 33.08
C MET A 15 -34.75 -24.96 31.55
N THR A 16 -33.62 -25.43 31.01
CA THR A 16 -33.42 -26.85 30.62
C THR A 16 -32.00 -27.04 30.08
N ALA A 17 -31.33 -28.12 30.51
CA ALA A 17 -30.01 -28.53 30.08
C ALA A 17 -30.12 -29.57 28.95
N VAL A 18 -29.42 -29.37 27.83
CA VAL A 18 -28.83 -30.44 26.98
C VAL A 18 -27.65 -29.81 26.21
N SER A 19 -26.44 -30.33 26.43
CA SER A 19 -25.32 -30.16 25.49
C SER A 19 -25.32 -31.34 24.50
N PRO A 20 -24.89 -31.15 23.25
CA PRO A 20 -23.70 -31.88 22.84
C PRO A 20 -22.76 -31.10 21.90
N VAL A 21 -21.48 -31.16 22.27
CA VAL A 21 -20.27 -31.31 21.45
C VAL A 21 -20.41 -30.98 19.95
N SER A 22 -19.73 -29.92 19.51
CA SER A 22 -19.32 -29.75 18.11
C SER A 22 -17.84 -29.36 18.05
N LEU A 23 -17.07 -30.33 17.55
CA LEU A 23 -15.82 -30.27 16.80
C LEU A 23 -14.76 -29.23 17.15
N LEU A 24 -13.61 -29.78 17.56
CA LEU A 24 -12.24 -29.31 17.42
C LEU A 24 -12.03 -28.33 16.24
N ALA A 25 -12.17 -27.02 16.49
CA ALA A 25 -11.51 -26.01 15.66
C ALA A 25 -10.05 -25.96 16.12
N GLY A 26 -9.15 -26.47 15.28
CA GLY A 26 -7.71 -26.25 15.47
C GLY A 26 -7.40 -24.75 15.47
N PRO A 27 -6.24 -24.33 16.00
CA PRO A 27 -5.77 -22.96 15.85
C PRO A 27 -5.42 -22.76 14.37
N GLY A 28 -6.43 -22.41 13.57
CA GLY A 28 -6.20 -21.68 12.34
C GLY A 28 -5.65 -20.34 12.75
N HIS A 29 -4.33 -20.18 12.68
CA HIS A 29 -3.75 -18.86 12.61
C HIS A 29 -4.43 -18.15 11.45
N ASP A 30 -5.26 -17.15 11.76
CA ASP A 30 -5.58 -16.09 10.83
C ASP A 30 -4.28 -15.31 10.57
N GLU A 31 -3.43 -15.86 9.71
CA GLU A 31 -2.46 -15.07 8.95
C GLU A 31 -3.29 -14.14 8.07
N HIS A 32 -3.65 -12.99 8.63
CA HIS A 32 -4.06 -11.85 7.84
C HIS A 32 -2.96 -11.60 6.82
N SER A 33 -3.22 -12.04 5.59
CA SER A 33 -2.38 -11.75 4.44
C SER A 33 -2.34 -10.23 4.27
N GLU A 34 -1.34 -9.60 4.87
CA GLU A 34 -0.92 -8.24 4.55
C GLU A 34 -0.71 -8.23 3.04
N GLY A 35 -1.68 -7.66 2.31
CA GLY A 35 -1.68 -7.66 0.86
C GLY A 35 -0.40 -7.04 0.33
N PHE A 36 -0.01 -7.39 -0.90
CA PHE A 36 1.19 -6.82 -1.56
C PHE A 36 1.27 -5.30 -1.39
N PHE A 37 0.13 -4.61 -1.54
CA PHE A 37 0.02 -3.16 -1.33
C PHE A 37 0.32 -2.72 0.10
N THR A 38 -0.05 -3.49 1.13
CA THR A 38 0.29 -3.17 2.52
C THR A 38 1.76 -3.42 2.81
N ARG A 39 2.38 -4.43 2.19
CA ARG A 39 3.82 -4.68 2.30
C ARG A 39 4.65 -3.62 1.59
N ILE A 40 4.25 -3.22 0.37
CA ILE A 40 4.85 -2.09 -0.35
C ILE A 40 4.65 -0.80 0.45
N LYS A 41 3.44 -0.56 0.96
CA LYS A 41 3.18 0.58 1.83
C LYS A 41 4.11 0.53 3.04
N ASN A 42 4.22 -0.57 3.77
CA ASN A 42 5.06 -0.64 4.97
C ASN A 42 6.55 -0.49 4.64
N ALA A 43 7.06 -1.09 3.56
CA ALA A 43 8.45 -0.92 3.12
C ALA A 43 8.75 0.52 2.66
N VAL A 44 7.83 1.14 1.91
CA VAL A 44 7.90 2.55 1.54
C VAL A 44 7.80 3.43 2.78
N PHE A 45 6.98 3.05 3.77
CA PHE A 45 6.84 3.75 5.04
C PHE A 45 8.08 3.61 5.93
N GLU A 46 8.75 2.46 5.92
CA GLU A 46 10.05 2.24 6.58
C GLU A 46 11.17 3.04 5.91
N SER A 47 11.06 3.29 4.59
CA SER A 47 11.96 4.19 3.86
C SER A 47 11.64 5.68 4.04
N TYR A 48 10.61 6.06 4.80
CA TYR A 48 10.32 7.48 5.06
C TYR A 48 11.53 8.13 5.74
N GLY A 49 12.21 8.99 4.98
CA GLY A 49 13.35 9.76 5.47
C GLY A 49 14.71 9.25 5.03
N GLU A 50 14.80 8.07 4.41
CA GLU A 50 16.05 7.66 3.75
C GLU A 50 16.27 8.53 2.50
N GLN A 51 17.39 9.22 2.47
CA GLN A 51 17.77 10.07 1.36
C GLN A 51 18.52 9.24 0.31
N LEU A 52 17.92 9.12 -0.87
CA LEU A 52 18.51 8.50 -2.05
C LEU A 52 19.13 9.58 -2.95
N PRO A 53 19.98 9.20 -3.93
CA PRO A 53 20.57 10.15 -4.87
C PRO A 53 19.54 10.97 -5.69
N PHE A 54 18.33 10.43 -5.84
CA PHE A 54 17.24 11.04 -6.61
C PHE A 54 16.08 11.57 -5.73
N GLY A 55 16.27 11.64 -4.41
CA GLY A 55 15.27 12.18 -3.48
C GLY A 55 14.96 11.25 -2.32
N ARG A 56 13.86 11.52 -1.63
CA ARG A 56 13.34 10.67 -0.55
C ARG A 56 11.85 10.50 -0.73
N VAL A 57 11.29 9.43 -0.18
CA VAL A 57 9.83 9.25 -0.18
C VAL A 57 9.18 10.37 0.62
N GLY A 58 8.32 11.15 -0.05
CA GLY A 58 7.57 12.25 0.56
C GLY A 58 6.18 11.80 1.04
N LYS A 59 5.57 12.58 1.94
CA LYS A 59 4.18 12.34 2.36
C LYS A 59 3.24 12.87 1.28
N SER A 60 2.16 12.14 1.00
CA SER A 60 1.15 12.59 0.03
C SER A 60 0.52 13.95 0.39
N SER A 61 0.38 14.26 1.68
CA SER A 61 -0.11 15.56 2.16
C SER A 61 0.86 16.73 1.88
N GLU A 62 2.12 16.45 1.57
CA GLU A 62 3.17 17.44 1.28
C GLU A 62 3.38 17.62 -0.23
N ALA A 63 2.59 16.94 -1.08
CA ALA A 63 2.73 16.99 -2.53
C ALA A 63 2.54 18.41 -3.07
N SER A 64 3.59 18.94 -3.70
CA SER A 64 3.63 20.26 -4.35
C SER A 64 3.05 20.20 -5.76
N LYS A 65 3.18 19.05 -6.43
CA LYS A 65 2.77 18.85 -7.82
C LYS A 65 2.30 17.42 -8.05
N LYS A 66 1.25 17.27 -8.85
CA LYS A 66 0.84 15.96 -9.40
C LYS A 66 1.33 15.82 -10.83
N VAL A 67 1.86 14.65 -11.16
CA VAL A 67 2.33 14.32 -12.51
C VAL A 67 1.64 13.05 -12.96
N ALA A 68 0.76 13.18 -13.95
CA ALA A 68 0.16 12.03 -14.61
C ALA A 68 1.21 11.40 -15.54
N ILE A 69 1.44 10.10 -15.38
CA ILE A 69 2.38 9.32 -16.19
C ILE A 69 1.60 8.23 -16.91
N GLU A 70 1.58 8.27 -18.23
CA GLU A 70 1.02 7.22 -19.05
C GLU A 70 2.11 6.20 -19.42
N LEU A 71 1.74 4.93 -19.39
CA LEU A 71 2.53 3.79 -19.84
C LEU A 71 1.65 2.94 -20.77
N ASN A 72 2.24 2.48 -21.87
CA ASN A 72 1.57 1.71 -22.91
C ASN A 72 2.48 0.60 -23.45
N ASP A 73 1.95 -0.23 -24.35
CA ASP A 73 2.63 -1.41 -24.88
C ASP A 73 3.81 -1.06 -25.82
N GLN A 74 4.10 0.23 -26.03
CA GLN A 74 5.33 0.69 -26.65
C GLN A 74 6.52 0.77 -25.67
N PHE A 75 6.32 0.38 -24.40
CA PHE A 75 7.35 0.41 -23.34
C PHE A 75 7.97 1.80 -23.17
N ARG A 76 7.12 2.82 -23.20
CA ARG A 76 7.50 4.22 -22.99
C ARG A 76 6.64 4.83 -21.89
N PHE A 77 7.26 5.73 -21.12
CA PHE A 77 6.57 6.57 -20.16
C PHE A 77 6.36 7.96 -20.77
N SER A 78 5.15 8.50 -20.63
CA SER A 78 4.82 9.87 -21.05
C SER A 78 4.32 10.66 -19.84
N PRO A 79 4.93 11.82 -19.50
CA PRO A 79 6.04 12.45 -20.23
C PRO A 79 7.39 11.74 -20.04
N GLU A 80 8.29 11.87 -21.01
CA GLU A 80 9.65 11.31 -20.93
C GLU A 80 10.57 12.09 -19.98
N VAL A 81 10.25 13.37 -19.73
CA VAL A 81 11.02 14.26 -18.88
C VAL A 81 10.10 14.93 -17.87
N ILE A 82 10.46 14.84 -16.60
CA ILE A 82 9.76 15.50 -15.49
C ILE A 82 10.73 16.50 -14.86
N PRO A 83 10.55 17.82 -15.08
CA PRO A 83 11.35 18.82 -14.38
C PRO A 83 10.94 18.86 -12.90
N VAL A 84 11.95 18.85 -12.03
CA VAL A 84 11.80 18.86 -10.57
C VAL A 84 12.74 19.92 -9.98
N ALA A 85 12.27 20.66 -8.98
CA ALA A 85 13.08 21.58 -8.20
C ALA A 85 13.44 20.98 -6.82
N VAL A 86 14.56 21.45 -6.25
CA VAL A 86 15.01 21.01 -4.93
C VAL A 86 13.94 21.34 -3.88
N GLY A 87 13.57 20.33 -3.09
CA GLY A 87 12.55 20.45 -2.04
C GLY A 87 11.11 20.21 -2.51
N GLU A 88 10.87 20.01 -3.81
CA GLU A 88 9.54 19.61 -4.28
C GLU A 88 9.21 18.18 -3.86
N THR A 89 7.95 17.95 -3.51
CA THR A 89 7.39 16.61 -3.38
C THR A 89 6.41 16.37 -4.51
N LEU A 90 6.70 15.39 -5.36
CA LEU A 90 5.84 15.04 -6.49
C LEU A 90 4.96 13.85 -6.11
N GLN A 91 3.68 13.94 -6.42
CA GLN A 91 2.79 12.79 -6.49
C GLN A 91 2.76 12.31 -7.95
N LEU A 92 3.27 11.11 -8.19
CA LEU A 92 3.29 10.49 -9.51
C LEU A 92 2.09 9.56 -9.67
N ASP A 93 1.21 9.87 -10.60
CA ASP A 93 -0.03 9.13 -10.85
C ASP A 93 0.13 8.33 -12.15
N PHE A 94 0.38 7.02 -12.02
CA PHE A 94 0.62 6.13 -13.15
C PHE A 94 -0.68 5.56 -13.74
N LYS A 95 -0.81 5.58 -15.07
CA LYS A 95 -1.93 5.00 -15.81
C LYS A 95 -1.44 4.10 -16.93
N ASN A 96 -1.73 2.80 -16.81
CA ASN A 96 -1.52 1.84 -17.89
C ASN A 96 -2.67 1.93 -18.91
N THR A 97 -2.34 2.31 -20.15
CA THR A 97 -3.28 2.35 -21.29
C THR A 97 -3.11 1.17 -22.24
N GLY A 98 -2.12 0.30 -21.99
CA GLY A 98 -1.87 -0.92 -22.74
C GLY A 98 -2.48 -2.17 -22.09
N GLN A 99 -2.23 -3.33 -22.71
CA GLN A 99 -2.67 -4.64 -22.24
C GLN A 99 -1.59 -5.36 -21.44
N MET A 100 -0.32 -4.99 -21.61
CA MET A 100 0.79 -5.61 -20.89
C MET A 100 0.93 -5.03 -19.49
N ARG A 101 1.43 -5.82 -18.54
CA ARG A 101 1.88 -5.28 -17.25
C ARG A 101 3.20 -4.58 -17.45
N HIS A 102 3.33 -3.39 -16.88
CA HIS A 102 4.53 -2.58 -16.92
C HIS A 102 5.06 -2.38 -15.51
N GLU A 103 6.38 -2.38 -15.39
CA GLU A 103 7.09 -2.02 -14.17
C GLU A 103 7.78 -0.67 -14.38
N TRP A 104 7.73 0.17 -13.36
CA TRP A 104 8.44 1.45 -13.36
C TRP A 104 9.50 1.43 -12.27
N VAL A 105 10.73 1.78 -12.65
CA VAL A 105 11.91 1.77 -11.78
C VAL A 105 12.53 3.16 -11.78
N ILE A 106 12.86 3.65 -10.60
CA ILE A 106 13.60 4.90 -10.39
C ILE A 106 14.98 4.58 -9.82
N GLY A 107 15.99 5.26 -10.36
CA GLY A 107 17.39 5.03 -10.02
C GLY A 107 18.29 6.08 -10.65
N THR A 108 19.55 6.09 -10.27
CA THR A 108 20.61 6.80 -11.00
C THR A 108 20.79 6.20 -12.39
N PRO A 109 21.38 6.96 -13.35
CA PRO A 109 21.66 6.42 -14.68
C PRO A 109 22.46 5.11 -14.68
N PHE A 110 23.39 4.97 -13.71
CA PHE A 110 24.18 3.76 -13.53
C PHE A 110 23.31 2.57 -13.10
N GLU A 111 22.51 2.72 -12.03
CA GLU A 111 21.63 1.65 -11.52
C GLU A 111 20.60 1.20 -12.59
N ILE A 112 20.05 2.14 -13.36
CA ILE A 112 19.14 1.81 -14.46
C ILE A 112 19.87 1.05 -15.57
N SER A 113 21.12 1.40 -15.89
CA SER A 113 21.89 0.65 -16.88
C SER A 113 22.19 -0.79 -16.44
N GLU A 114 22.53 -1.00 -15.17
CA GLU A 114 22.75 -2.34 -14.60
C GLU A 114 21.45 -3.17 -14.60
N HIS A 115 20.33 -2.55 -14.24
CA HIS A 115 19.02 -3.18 -14.29
C HIS A 115 18.68 -3.66 -15.72
N LEU A 116 18.93 -2.83 -16.74
CA LEU A 116 18.73 -3.21 -18.14
C LEU A 116 19.63 -4.36 -18.59
N GLU A 117 20.88 -4.41 -18.13
CA GLU A 117 21.78 -5.53 -18.41
C GLU A 117 21.34 -6.83 -17.74
N LEU A 118 20.80 -6.75 -16.52
CA LEU A 118 20.22 -7.92 -15.84
C LEU A 118 19.01 -8.46 -16.61
N MET A 119 18.09 -7.60 -17.06
CA MET A 119 16.95 -8.02 -17.88
C MET A 119 17.37 -8.66 -19.20
N ARG A 120 18.46 -8.18 -19.82
CA ARG A 120 19.00 -8.82 -21.04
C ARG A 120 19.59 -10.21 -20.78
N ARG A 121 20.23 -10.39 -19.62
CA ARG A 121 20.83 -11.68 -19.22
C ARG A 121 19.78 -12.69 -18.79
N PHE A 122 18.70 -12.23 -18.16
CA PHE A 122 17.61 -13.04 -17.62
C PHE A 122 16.24 -12.53 -18.11
N PRO A 123 15.90 -12.78 -19.39
CA PRO A 123 14.65 -12.32 -19.98
C PRO A 123 13.41 -13.06 -19.45
#